data_AF-A0A835YH72-F1
#
_entry.id   AF-A0A835YH72-F1
#
_cell.length_a   1.000
_cell.length_b   1.000
_cell.length_c   1.000
_cell.angle_alpha   90.00
_cell.angle_beta   90.00
_cell.angle_gamma   90.00
#
_symmetry.space_group_name_H-M   'P 1'
#
loop_
_entity.id
_entity.type
_entity.pdbx_description
1 polymer ?
#
loop_
_entity_poly.entity_id
_entity_poly.type
_entity_poly.pdbx_seq_one_letter_code
_entity_poly.pdbx_strand_id
1 'polypeptide(L)'
;MVWSTSEAINMQFANAYTPASVEVASQDLNNDGKADVIAFRAQVAGNFPIHSVKALLQFQYSLTGHLQLDMYGLAYVEHSSPIQGNALYTDGELLLVQKNQIQDKKYNGLYNVPLLNSSRPTVLTAVQPSMELELQSIIKSYNERNYTTMLTNNYPVWTGGSRNAFELLMMIRIPPNQVVWYRPLAIQMIKFGWIQWLAGYVVLWWILQWVEWFLFSYRLLETRVVSDFQPKKLRF
;
A
#
# COMPACT_ATOMS: atom_id res chain seq x y z
N MET A 1 -3.67 -29.71 -9.23
CA MET A 1 -2.21 -29.78 -9.46
C MET A 1 -1.60 -28.50 -8.94
N VAL A 2 -0.37 -28.55 -8.44
CA VAL A 2 0.28 -27.42 -7.76
C VAL A 2 1.73 -27.33 -8.22
N TRP A 3 2.21 -26.10 -8.40
CA TRP A 3 3.62 -25.78 -8.60
C TRP A 3 3.97 -24.54 -7.79
N SER A 4 5.18 -24.51 -7.24
CA SER A 4 5.75 -23.37 -6.55
C SER A 4 7.25 -23.26 -6.85
N THR A 5 7.82 -22.06 -6.72
CA THR A 5 9.27 -21.85 -6.73
C THR A 5 9.95 -22.40 -5.47
N SER A 6 9.18 -22.67 -4.42
CA SER A 6 9.70 -23.21 -3.16
C SER A 6 9.70 -24.73 -3.16
N GLU A 7 10.87 -25.33 -2.94
CA GLU A 7 11.02 -26.78 -2.79
C GLU A 7 10.20 -27.34 -1.62
N ALA A 8 10.14 -26.62 -0.49
CA ALA A 8 9.36 -27.04 0.68
C ALA A 8 7.87 -27.17 0.37
N ILE A 9 7.32 -26.22 -0.38
CA ILE A 9 5.92 -26.24 -0.83
C ILE A 9 5.69 -27.40 -1.81
N ASN A 10 6.60 -27.59 -2.76
CA ASN A 10 6.49 -28.68 -3.73
C ASN A 10 6.52 -30.06 -3.05
N MET A 11 7.35 -30.25 -2.01
CA MET A 11 7.38 -31.49 -1.24
C MET A 11 6.06 -31.76 -0.50
N GLN A 12 5.42 -30.73 0.05
CA GLN A 12 4.12 -30.89 0.72
C GLN A 12 3.01 -31.34 -0.24
N PHE A 13 3.08 -30.93 -1.52
CA PHE A 13 2.13 -31.29 -2.56
C PHE A 13 2.67 -32.33 -3.56
N ALA A 14 3.62 -33.18 -3.16
CA ALA A 14 4.28 -34.12 -4.06
C ALA A 14 3.32 -34.98 -4.91
N ASN A 15 2.18 -35.40 -4.33
CA ASN A 15 1.16 -36.21 -5.02
C ASN A 15 0.33 -35.43 -6.07
N ALA A 16 0.34 -34.10 -6.01
CA ALA A 16 -0.37 -33.21 -6.93
C ALA A 16 0.58 -32.29 -7.70
N TYR A 17 1.88 -32.54 -7.64
CA TYR A 17 2.90 -31.69 -8.24
C TYR A 17 2.93 -31.86 -9.75
N THR A 18 3.07 -30.74 -10.46
CA THR A 18 3.34 -30.74 -11.91
C THR A 18 4.37 -29.66 -12.20
N PRO A 19 5.51 -29.98 -12.84
CA PRO A 19 6.53 -28.98 -13.11
C PRO A 19 6.00 -27.90 -14.07
N ALA A 20 6.35 -26.65 -13.79
CA ALA A 20 6.10 -25.52 -14.65
C ALA A 20 7.43 -24.84 -15.01
N SER A 21 7.55 -24.37 -16.25
CA SER A 21 8.59 -23.40 -16.62
C SER A 21 8.09 -22.01 -16.26
N VAL A 22 8.94 -21.18 -15.64
CA VAL A 22 8.58 -19.81 -15.25
C VAL A 22 9.64 -18.84 -15.72
N GLU A 23 9.18 -17.78 -16.36
CA GLU A 23 9.98 -16.66 -16.85
C GLU A 23 9.43 -15.35 -16.26
N VAL A 24 10.32 -14.48 -15.79
CA VAL A 24 9.96 -13.17 -15.24
C VAL A 24 10.84 -12.11 -15.89
N ALA A 25 10.21 -11.05 -16.38
CA ALA A 25 10.89 -9.89 -16.94
C ALA A 25 10.32 -8.61 -16.34
N SER A 26 11.18 -7.65 -16.07
CA SER A 26 10.80 -6.30 -15.63
C SER A 26 11.15 -5.28 -16.70
N GLN A 27 10.27 -4.31 -16.93
CA GLN A 27 10.50 -3.20 -17.83
C GLN A 27 10.39 -1.90 -17.06
N ASP A 28 11.34 -1.01 -17.31
CA ASP A 28 11.35 0.38 -16.86
C ASP A 28 11.08 1.23 -18.11
N LEU A 29 9.89 1.82 -18.18
CA LEU A 29 9.42 2.58 -19.34
C LEU A 29 9.82 4.04 -19.26
N ASN A 30 10.01 4.56 -18.04
CA ASN A 30 10.34 5.97 -17.80
C ASN A 30 11.83 6.21 -17.49
N ASN A 31 12.63 5.14 -17.39
CA ASN A 31 14.06 5.12 -17.07
C ASN A 31 14.41 5.74 -15.71
N ASP A 32 13.53 5.61 -14.70
CA ASP A 32 13.79 6.07 -13.32
C ASP A 32 14.51 5.04 -12.44
N GLY A 33 14.83 3.87 -13.01
CA GLY A 33 15.46 2.75 -12.32
C GLY A 33 14.50 1.86 -11.53
N LYS A 34 13.19 2.07 -11.64
CA LYS A 34 12.15 1.24 -11.04
C LYS A 34 11.39 0.47 -12.11
N ALA A 35 10.89 -0.71 -11.73
CA ALA A 35 10.03 -1.47 -12.62
C ALA A 35 8.67 -0.76 -12.77
N ASP A 36 8.27 -0.49 -14.01
CA ASP A 36 6.92 -0.03 -14.35
C ASP A 36 6.00 -1.20 -14.71
N VAL A 37 6.56 -2.24 -15.33
CA VAL A 37 5.83 -3.44 -15.75
C VAL A 37 6.62 -4.69 -15.37
N ILE A 38 5.94 -5.65 -14.74
CA ILE A 38 6.46 -6.99 -14.47
C ILE A 38 5.66 -7.97 -15.33
N ALA A 39 6.33 -8.56 -16.32
CA ALA A 39 5.79 -9.62 -17.15
C ALA A 39 6.17 -10.97 -16.53
N PHE A 40 5.16 -11.72 -16.12
CA PHE A 40 5.28 -13.07 -15.61
C PHE A 40 4.70 -14.05 -16.62
N ARG A 41 5.46 -15.09 -16.94
CA ARG A 41 5.02 -16.17 -17.82
C ARG A 41 5.26 -17.49 -17.13
N ALA A 42 4.24 -18.33 -17.07
CA ALA A 42 4.37 -19.71 -16.63
C ALA A 42 3.80 -20.66 -17.69
N GLN A 43 4.50 -21.77 -17.92
CA GLN A 43 4.07 -22.81 -18.84
C GLN A 43 4.04 -24.14 -18.11
N VAL A 44 2.88 -24.79 -18.12
CA VAL A 44 2.68 -26.11 -17.51
C VAL A 44 2.46 -27.11 -18.63
N ALA A 45 3.42 -28.03 -18.82
CA ALA A 45 3.26 -29.13 -19.76
C ALA A 45 2.39 -30.24 -19.14
N GLY A 46 1.40 -30.72 -19.89
CA GLY A 46 0.46 -31.72 -19.39
C GLY A 46 -0.62 -32.09 -20.40
N ASN A 47 -1.02 -33.36 -20.38
CA ASN A 47 -2.11 -33.88 -21.20
C ASN A 47 -3.40 -34.03 -20.37
N PHE A 48 -3.77 -32.98 -19.63
CA PHE A 48 -4.95 -32.95 -18.78
C PHE A 48 -5.76 -31.68 -19.03
N PRO A 49 -7.10 -31.73 -18.91
CA PRO A 49 -7.94 -30.56 -19.12
C PRO A 49 -7.83 -29.58 -17.95
N ILE A 50 -7.48 -28.33 -18.25
CA ILE A 50 -7.40 -27.25 -17.26
C ILE A 50 -8.65 -26.39 -17.38
N HIS A 51 -9.45 -26.33 -16.32
CA HIS A 51 -10.69 -25.55 -16.25
C HIS A 51 -10.57 -24.32 -15.35
N SER A 52 -9.57 -24.29 -14.48
CA SER A 52 -9.34 -23.17 -13.58
C SER A 52 -7.87 -22.99 -13.27
N VAL A 53 -7.50 -21.75 -13.01
CA VAL A 53 -6.15 -21.35 -12.64
C VAL A 53 -6.24 -20.42 -11.46
N LYS A 54 -5.41 -20.68 -10.46
CA LYS A 54 -5.14 -19.79 -9.34
C LYS A 54 -3.65 -19.53 -9.32
N ALA A 55 -3.26 -18.28 -9.43
CA ALA A 55 -1.88 -17.85 -9.38
C ALA A 55 -1.71 -16.89 -8.21
N LEU A 56 -0.70 -17.14 -7.38
CA LEU A 56 -0.33 -16.28 -6.28
C LEU A 56 1.15 -15.94 -6.41
N LEU A 57 1.45 -14.67 -6.62
CA LEU A 57 2.81 -14.14 -6.69
C LEU A 57 3.09 -13.33 -5.44
N GLN A 58 4.31 -13.47 -4.92
CA GLN A 58 4.83 -12.66 -3.83
C GLN A 58 5.98 -11.81 -4.36
N PHE A 59 6.00 -10.52 -4.00
CA PHE A 59 7.08 -9.61 -4.36
C PHE A 59 7.38 -8.67 -3.19
N GLN A 60 8.59 -8.11 -3.19
CA GLN A 60 8.97 -7.06 -2.26
C GLN A 60 8.45 -5.73 -2.81
N TYR A 61 7.77 -4.97 -1.95
CA TYR A 61 7.17 -3.68 -2.27
C TYR A 61 7.74 -2.62 -1.33
N SER A 62 8.32 -1.57 -1.93
CA SER A 62 9.00 -0.51 -1.21
C SER A 62 8.48 0.86 -1.66
N LEU A 63 8.02 1.68 -0.71
CA LEU A 63 7.75 3.10 -0.93
C LEU A 63 8.93 3.90 -0.40
N THR A 64 9.46 4.79 -1.24
CA THR A 64 10.59 5.67 -0.93
C THR A 64 10.22 7.14 -1.13
N GLY A 65 10.91 8.05 -0.44
CA GLY A 65 10.67 9.50 -0.51
C GLY A 65 10.07 10.06 0.78
N HIS A 66 8.84 10.60 0.71
CA HIS A 66 8.16 11.17 1.87
C HIS A 66 7.69 10.12 2.89
N LEU A 67 7.41 8.90 2.41
CA LEU A 67 7.03 7.75 3.21
C LEU A 67 8.09 6.65 3.03
N GLN A 68 8.30 5.88 4.09
CA GLN A 68 9.20 4.72 4.08
C GLN A 68 8.42 3.49 4.53
N LEU A 69 8.07 2.63 3.58
CA LEU A 69 7.34 1.38 3.82
C LEU A 69 8.03 0.27 3.05
N ASP A 70 8.43 -0.79 3.75
CA ASP A 70 8.92 -2.02 3.15
C ASP A 70 8.02 -3.17 3.57
N MET A 71 7.49 -3.90 2.59
CA MET A 71 6.62 -5.03 2.84
C MET A 71 6.67 -6.08 1.74
N TYR A 72 6.23 -7.29 2.06
CA TYR A 72 5.88 -8.29 1.04
C TYR A 72 4.44 -8.08 0.58
N GLY A 73 4.29 -7.77 -0.70
CA GLY A 73 3.03 -7.70 -1.41
C GLY A 73 2.64 -9.03 -2.05
N LEU A 74 1.35 -9.21 -2.32
CA LEU A 74 0.81 -10.32 -3.09
C LEU A 74 0.09 -9.80 -4.34
N ALA A 75 0.20 -10.56 -5.43
CA ALA A 75 -0.66 -10.47 -6.59
C ALA A 75 -1.39 -11.81 -6.73
N TYR A 76 -2.71 -11.77 -6.63
CA TYR A 76 -3.57 -12.94 -6.74
C TYR A 76 -4.42 -12.84 -8.00
N VAL A 77 -4.43 -13.91 -8.80
CA VAL A 77 -5.30 -14.07 -9.96
C VAL A 77 -6.02 -15.39 -9.84
N GLU A 78 -7.32 -15.36 -10.07
CA GLU A 78 -8.15 -16.55 -10.23
C GLU A 78 -9.02 -16.40 -11.47
N HIS A 79 -9.08 -17.45 -12.28
CA HIS A 79 -10.02 -17.53 -13.39
C HIS A 79 -10.49 -18.98 -13.53
N SER A 80 -11.77 -19.16 -13.88
CA SER A 80 -12.35 -20.46 -14.15
C SER A 80 -13.25 -20.38 -15.38
N SER A 81 -13.24 -21.44 -16.17
CA SER A 81 -13.99 -21.55 -17.41
C SER A 81 -14.51 -22.98 -17.59
N PRO A 82 -15.73 -23.15 -18.12
CA PRO A 82 -16.26 -24.47 -18.44
C PRO A 82 -15.52 -25.13 -19.60
N ILE A 83 -14.81 -24.36 -20.43
CA ILE A 83 -14.07 -24.85 -21.59
C ILE A 83 -12.62 -25.13 -21.18
N GLN A 84 -12.07 -26.26 -21.63
CA GLN A 84 -10.65 -26.57 -21.46
C GLN A 84 -9.78 -25.39 -21.94
N GLY A 85 -8.94 -24.89 -21.04
CA GLY A 85 -8.03 -23.78 -21.27
C GLY A 85 -6.74 -24.23 -21.91
N ASN A 86 -6.29 -23.41 -22.84
CA ASN A 86 -4.96 -23.45 -23.42
C ASN A 86 -4.09 -22.32 -22.88
N ALA A 87 -4.66 -21.13 -22.69
CA ALA A 87 -3.92 -20.00 -22.13
C ALA A 87 -4.81 -19.08 -21.32
N LEU A 88 -4.21 -18.42 -20.32
CA LEU A 88 -4.80 -17.30 -19.60
C LEU A 88 -3.88 -16.09 -19.73
N TYR A 89 -4.41 -15.02 -20.30
CA TYR A 89 -3.75 -13.72 -20.33
C TYR A 89 -4.46 -12.78 -19.36
N THR A 90 -3.69 -12.11 -18.51
CA THR A 90 -4.18 -11.07 -17.61
C THR A 90 -3.27 -9.85 -17.67
N ASP A 91 -3.85 -8.67 -17.83
CA ASP A 91 -3.16 -7.40 -17.70
C ASP A 91 -3.86 -6.59 -16.62
N GLY A 92 -3.12 -6.25 -15.56
CA GLY A 92 -3.71 -5.61 -14.39
C GLY A 92 -2.74 -4.69 -13.67
N GLU A 93 -3.31 -3.74 -12.94
CA GLU A 93 -2.56 -2.80 -12.12
C GLU A 93 -2.42 -3.33 -10.70
N LEU A 94 -1.21 -3.19 -10.15
CA LEU A 94 -0.91 -3.55 -8.78
C LEU A 94 -1.07 -2.32 -7.88
N LEU A 95 -2.19 -2.26 -7.18
CA LEU A 95 -2.55 -1.12 -6.34
C LEU A 95 -2.21 -1.39 -4.87
N LEU A 96 -1.63 -0.41 -4.19
CA LEU A 96 -1.54 -0.42 -2.73
C LEU A 96 -2.92 -0.20 -2.10
N VAL A 97 -3.36 -1.10 -1.23
CA VAL A 97 -4.59 -0.97 -0.44
C VAL A 97 -4.22 -0.68 1.01
N GLN A 98 -4.78 0.39 1.55
CA GLN A 98 -4.51 0.86 2.91
C GLN A 98 -5.79 0.82 3.74
N LYS A 99 -5.80 0.05 4.83
CA LYS A 99 -6.89 0.09 5.83
C LYS A 99 -6.71 1.23 6.82
N ASN A 100 -5.46 1.56 7.12
CA ASN A 100 -5.05 2.62 8.02
C ASN A 100 -4.10 3.57 7.29
N GLN A 101 -3.98 4.79 7.78
CA GLN A 101 -3.02 5.77 7.24
C GLN A 101 -1.59 5.35 7.59
N ILE A 102 -0.66 5.47 6.63
CA ILE A 102 0.76 5.24 6.92
C ILE A 102 1.26 6.32 7.87
N GLN A 103 1.95 5.91 8.93
CA GLN A 103 2.59 6.85 9.85
C GLN A 103 3.83 7.46 9.17
N ASP A 104 3.97 8.77 9.27
CA ASP A 104 5.01 9.54 8.59
C ASP A 104 6.45 9.14 8.98
N LYS A 105 7.38 9.28 8.01
CA LYS A 105 8.87 9.27 8.06
C LYS A 105 9.60 8.18 8.85
N LYS A 106 8.94 7.40 9.68
CA LYS A 106 9.53 6.26 10.37
C LYS A 106 9.46 5.07 9.43
N TYR A 107 10.61 4.44 9.20
CA TYR A 107 10.68 3.17 8.52
C TYR A 107 9.65 2.19 9.07
N ASN A 108 8.75 1.74 8.21
CA ASN A 108 7.75 0.74 8.55
C ASN A 108 8.07 -0.56 7.82
N GLY A 109 8.77 -1.46 8.52
CA GLY A 109 9.09 -2.81 8.06
C GLY A 109 8.22 -3.89 8.71
N LEU A 110 7.06 -3.54 9.29
CA LEU A 110 6.21 -4.49 10.04
C LEU A 110 5.80 -5.69 9.19
N TYR A 111 5.61 -5.49 7.89
CA TYR A 111 5.22 -6.52 6.94
C TYR A 111 6.36 -6.94 6.00
N ASN A 112 7.60 -6.60 6.36
CA ASN A 112 8.81 -7.09 5.69
C ASN A 112 9.16 -8.52 6.16
N VAL A 113 8.15 -9.38 6.17
CA VAL A 113 8.27 -10.82 6.46
C VAL A 113 7.62 -11.61 5.31
N PRO A 114 8.32 -12.60 4.73
CA PRO A 114 7.76 -13.43 3.67
C PRO A 114 6.48 -14.14 4.13
N LEU A 115 5.45 -14.13 3.29
CA LEU A 115 4.19 -14.85 3.52
C LEU A 115 4.28 -16.31 3.11
N LEU A 116 5.02 -16.56 2.02
CA LEU A 116 5.35 -17.89 1.54
C LEU A 116 6.62 -18.36 2.27
N ASN A 117 6.49 -18.72 3.55
CA ASN A 117 7.62 -19.24 4.31
C ASN A 117 7.90 -20.69 3.91
N SER A 118 9.12 -20.94 3.44
CA SER A 118 9.60 -22.25 3.00
C SER A 118 10.36 -23.02 4.08
N SER A 119 10.33 -22.55 5.33
CA SER A 119 10.99 -23.22 6.44
C SER A 119 10.48 -24.66 6.54
N ARG A 120 11.37 -25.65 6.36
CA ARG A 120 11.05 -27.08 6.48
C ARG A 120 10.33 -27.32 7.81
N PRO A 121 9.16 -27.99 7.85
CA PRO A 121 8.60 -28.40 9.12
C PRO A 121 9.61 -29.37 9.75
N THR A 122 10.20 -28.96 10.87
CA THR A 122 11.06 -29.84 11.66
C THR A 122 10.18 -31.00 12.12
N VAL A 123 10.34 -32.14 11.45
CA VAL A 123 9.66 -33.40 11.75
C VAL A 123 9.85 -33.67 13.23
N LEU A 124 8.77 -33.62 14.03
CA LEU A 124 8.54 -34.48 15.20
C LEU A 124 7.11 -34.38 15.79
N THR A 125 6.23 -33.46 15.38
CA THR A 125 4.89 -33.32 16.05
C THR A 125 3.66 -33.05 15.18
N ALA A 126 3.70 -33.16 13.85
CA ALA A 126 2.53 -32.84 13.03
C ALA A 126 1.84 -34.10 12.46
N VAL A 127 0.80 -34.60 13.16
CA VAL A 127 -0.23 -35.52 12.64
C VAL A 127 -1.29 -34.76 11.81
N GLN A 128 -1.03 -33.50 11.46
CA GLN A 128 -1.89 -32.64 10.64
C GLN A 128 -1.03 -32.04 9.53
N PRO A 129 -1.48 -32.02 8.26
CA PRO A 129 -0.81 -31.22 7.25
C PRO A 129 -0.73 -29.77 7.76
N SER A 130 0.44 -29.15 7.62
CA SER A 130 0.72 -27.77 8.02
C SER A 130 -0.36 -26.82 7.46
N MET A 131 -1.33 -26.46 8.29
CA MET A 131 -2.50 -25.62 8.00
C MET A 131 -2.11 -24.19 7.55
N GLU A 132 -0.85 -23.81 7.73
CA GLU A 132 -0.25 -22.53 7.33
C GLU A 132 -0.03 -22.39 5.82
N LEU A 133 0.00 -23.49 5.07
CA LEU A 133 0.29 -23.48 3.63
C LEU A 133 -0.95 -23.71 2.76
N GLU A 134 -2.14 -23.61 3.34
CA GLU A 134 -3.39 -23.55 2.60
C GLU A 134 -3.56 -22.14 2.02
N LEU A 135 -3.92 -22.04 0.73
CA LEU A 135 -4.12 -20.74 0.07
C LEU A 135 -5.08 -19.83 0.86
N GLN A 136 -6.11 -20.42 1.48
CA GLN A 136 -7.06 -19.69 2.31
C GLN A 136 -6.42 -19.04 3.54
N SER A 137 -5.53 -19.74 4.26
CA SER A 137 -4.90 -19.19 5.46
C SER A 137 -3.88 -18.09 5.12
N ILE A 138 -3.18 -18.24 4.00
CA ILE A 138 -2.30 -17.19 3.45
C ILE A 138 -3.11 -15.94 3.09
N ILE A 139 -4.20 -16.09 2.33
CA ILE A 139 -5.05 -14.95 1.94
C ILE A 139 -5.68 -14.30 3.17
N LYS A 140 -6.14 -15.09 4.16
CA LYS A 140 -6.71 -14.57 5.40
C LYS A 140 -5.71 -13.72 6.17
N SER A 141 -4.53 -14.26 6.48
CA SER A 141 -3.49 -13.55 7.22
C SER A 141 -2.98 -12.32 6.47
N TYR A 142 -2.92 -12.39 5.13
CA TYR A 142 -2.60 -11.24 4.30
C TYR A 142 -3.66 -10.15 4.40
N ASN A 143 -4.93 -10.53 4.27
CA ASN A 143 -6.05 -9.60 4.37
C ASN A 143 -6.22 -9.02 5.77
N GLU A 144 -5.66 -9.60 6.83
CA GLU A 144 -5.66 -9.01 8.17
C GLU A 144 -4.67 -7.84 8.30
N ARG A 145 -3.71 -7.70 7.38
CA ARG A 145 -2.74 -6.60 7.39
C ARG A 145 -3.41 -5.24 7.16
N ASN A 146 -2.76 -4.19 7.67
CA ASN A 146 -3.17 -2.80 7.47
C ASN A 146 -2.81 -2.27 6.07
N TYR A 147 -1.76 -2.84 5.47
CA TYR A 147 -1.25 -2.48 4.16
C TYR A 147 -1.11 -3.76 3.34
N THR A 148 -1.73 -3.77 2.17
CA THR A 148 -1.70 -4.88 1.22
C THR A 148 -1.57 -4.32 -0.19
N THR A 149 -1.30 -5.18 -1.16
CA THR A 149 -1.33 -4.90 -2.58
C THR A 149 -2.42 -5.76 -3.19
N MET A 150 -3.14 -5.22 -4.16
CA MET A 150 -4.16 -5.95 -4.88
C MET A 150 -3.90 -5.79 -6.37
N LEU A 151 -3.85 -6.92 -7.06
CA LEU A 151 -3.84 -6.92 -8.52
C LEU A 151 -5.28 -6.72 -9.00
N THR A 152 -5.51 -5.60 -9.67
CA THR A 152 -6.79 -5.28 -10.29
C THR A 152 -6.69 -5.59 -11.78
N ASN A 153 -7.42 -6.62 -12.22
CA ASN A 153 -7.51 -7.00 -13.62
C ASN A 153 -8.97 -6.96 -14.05
N ASN A 154 -9.27 -6.10 -15.02
CA ASN A 154 -10.63 -5.90 -15.51
C ASN A 154 -11.00 -6.86 -16.66
N TYR A 155 -10.00 -7.41 -17.37
CA TYR A 155 -10.21 -8.15 -18.62
C TYR A 155 -9.31 -9.39 -18.72
N PRO A 156 -9.53 -10.43 -17.90
CA PRO A 156 -8.87 -11.72 -18.10
C PRO A 156 -9.33 -12.34 -19.43
N VAL A 157 -8.38 -12.78 -20.26
CA VAL A 157 -8.65 -13.44 -21.54
C VAL A 157 -8.33 -14.92 -21.42
N TRP A 158 -9.38 -15.74 -21.48
CA TRP A 158 -9.27 -17.20 -21.52
C TRP A 158 -9.26 -17.68 -22.97
N THR A 159 -8.19 -18.35 -23.36
CA THR A 159 -8.11 -19.00 -24.67
C THR A 159 -8.43 -20.47 -24.49
N GLY A 160 -9.56 -20.92 -25.03
CA GLY A 160 -9.93 -22.33 -25.06
C GLY A 160 -9.08 -23.13 -26.03
N GLY A 161 -8.83 -24.40 -25.73
CA GLY A 161 -8.13 -25.31 -26.64
C GLY A 161 -7.61 -26.55 -25.95
N SER A 162 -7.33 -27.57 -26.76
CA SER A 162 -6.68 -28.80 -26.32
C SER A 162 -5.23 -28.79 -26.82
N ARG A 163 -4.32 -28.25 -26.01
CA ARG A 163 -2.88 -28.37 -26.25
C ARG A 163 -2.24 -29.16 -25.12
N ASN A 164 -1.05 -29.70 -25.40
CA ASN A 164 -0.23 -30.42 -24.41
C ASN A 164 0.48 -29.50 -23.40
N ALA A 165 0.23 -28.19 -23.48
CA ALA A 165 0.80 -27.21 -22.56
C ALA A 165 -0.18 -26.07 -22.35
N PHE A 166 -0.27 -25.62 -21.10
CA PHE A 166 -1.03 -24.44 -20.72
C PHE A 166 -0.10 -23.28 -20.43
N GLU A 167 -0.49 -22.10 -20.91
CA GLU A 167 0.30 -20.88 -20.78
C GLU A 167 -0.41 -19.82 -19.95
N LEU A 168 0.22 -19.39 -18.86
CA LEU A 168 -0.21 -18.27 -18.03
C LEU A 168 0.67 -17.06 -18.35
N LEU A 169 0.05 -15.98 -18.82
CA LEU A 169 0.70 -14.70 -19.09
C LEU A 169 0.07 -13.65 -18.18
N MET A 170 0.87 -13.09 -17.28
CA MET A 170 0.43 -12.02 -16.39
C MET A 170 1.30 -10.79 -16.60
N MET A 171 0.67 -9.69 -17.00
CA MET A 171 1.26 -8.37 -17.04
C MET A 171 0.81 -7.62 -15.79
N ILE A 172 1.76 -7.29 -14.93
CA ILE A 172 1.53 -6.57 -13.68
C ILE A 172 2.09 -5.18 -13.87
N ARG A 173 1.21 -4.19 -13.96
CA ARG A 173 1.57 -2.78 -14.13
C ARG A 173 1.64 -2.11 -12.78
N ILE A 174 2.71 -1.37 -12.53
CA ILE A 174 2.85 -0.56 -11.33
C ILE A 174 2.36 0.84 -11.72
N PRO A 175 1.29 1.33 -11.08
CA PRO A 175 0.71 2.61 -11.46
C PRO A 175 1.73 3.73 -11.18
N PRO A 176 1.99 4.63 -12.15
CA PRO A 176 2.97 5.72 -11.95
C PRO A 176 2.50 6.73 -10.91
N ASN A 177 1.19 6.92 -10.79
CA ASN A 177 0.57 7.85 -9.86
C ASN A 177 -0.49 7.12 -9.03
N GLN A 178 -0.22 6.95 -7.74
CA GLN A 178 -1.18 6.43 -6.78
C GLN A 178 -1.29 7.36 -5.58
N VAL A 179 -2.52 7.68 -5.15
CA VAL A 179 -2.76 8.44 -3.92
C VAL A 179 -2.50 7.55 -2.72
N VAL A 180 -1.57 7.96 -1.86
CA VAL A 180 -1.22 7.26 -0.62
C VAL A 180 -1.54 8.14 0.58
N TRP A 181 -2.37 7.63 1.48
CA TRP A 181 -2.78 8.35 2.68
C TRP A 181 -1.72 8.21 3.78
N TYR A 182 -1.31 9.34 4.33
CA TYR A 182 -0.38 9.39 5.46
C TYR A 182 -0.90 10.28 6.59
N ARG A 183 -0.46 9.96 7.81
CA ARG A 183 -0.76 10.77 8.99
C ARG A 183 0.46 11.65 9.34
N PRO A 184 0.34 12.99 9.24
CA PRO A 184 1.45 13.88 9.56
C PRO A 184 1.77 13.86 11.06
N LEU A 185 3.03 14.16 11.40
CA LEU A 185 3.48 14.29 12.79
C LEU A 185 2.93 15.57 13.44
N ALA A 186 2.78 15.55 14.77
CA ALA A 186 2.33 16.71 15.54
C ALA A 186 3.18 17.97 15.27
N ILE A 187 4.49 17.81 15.08
CA ILE A 187 5.38 18.94 14.74
C ILE A 187 5.09 19.53 13.35
N GLN A 188 4.73 18.69 12.37
CA GLN A 188 4.32 19.17 11.05
C GLN A 188 2.99 19.91 11.15
N MET A 189 2.05 19.39 11.95
CA MET A 189 0.79 20.08 12.24
C MET A 189 1.03 21.45 12.89
N ILE A 190 1.92 21.54 13.88
CA ILE A 190 2.30 22.82 14.51
C ILE A 190 2.93 23.77 13.50
N LYS A 191 3.82 23.27 12.62
CA LYS A 191 4.43 24.06 11.54
C LYS A 191 3.39 24.70 10.62
N PHE A 192 2.26 24.05 10.35
CA PHE A 192 1.19 24.67 9.57
C PHE A 192 0.26 25.52 10.44
N GLY A 193 0.02 25.09 11.68
CA GLY A 193 -0.87 25.77 12.62
C GLY A 193 -0.40 27.17 13.01
N TRP A 194 0.91 27.42 13.17
CA TRP A 194 1.38 28.76 13.55
C TRP A 194 1.10 29.81 12.47
N ILE A 195 1.14 29.43 11.19
CA ILE A 195 0.83 30.33 10.06
C ILE A 195 -0.65 30.68 10.07
N GLN A 196 -1.52 29.70 10.31
CA GLN A 196 -2.95 29.91 10.43
C GLN A 196 -3.29 30.80 11.63
N TRP A 197 -2.62 30.57 12.77
CA TRP A 197 -2.77 31.38 13.97
C TRP A 197 -2.34 32.84 13.72
N LEU A 198 -1.19 33.06 13.09
CA LEU A 198 -0.70 34.39 12.75
C LEU A 198 -1.66 35.12 11.80
N ALA A 199 -2.17 34.44 10.78
CA ALA A 199 -3.14 35.01 9.84
C ALA A 199 -4.43 35.44 10.56
N GLY A 200 -4.97 34.59 11.44
CA GLY A 200 -6.13 34.93 12.27
C GLY A 200 -5.84 36.10 13.22
N TYR A 201 -4.65 36.14 13.82
CA TYR A 201 -4.23 37.22 14.72
C TYR A 201 -4.17 38.57 14.01
N VAL A 202 -3.62 38.65 12.80
CA VAL A 202 -3.54 39.91 12.03
C VAL A 202 -4.93 40.47 11.72
N VAL A 203 -5.86 39.61 11.30
CA VAL A 203 -7.25 40.01 11.03
C VAL A 203 -7.94 40.48 12.30
N LEU A 204 -7.79 39.74 13.40
CA LEU A 204 -8.38 40.08 14.69
C LEU A 204 -7.82 41.40 15.23
N TRP A 205 -6.50 41.61 15.13
CA TRP A 205 -5.85 42.86 15.51
C TRP A 205 -6.37 44.04 14.70
N TRP A 206 -6.53 43.88 13.38
CA TRP A 206 -7.10 44.91 12.52
C TRP A 206 -8.55 45.26 12.92
N ILE A 207 -9.39 44.26 13.23
CA ILE A 207 -10.76 44.49 13.70
C ILE A 207 -10.76 45.23 15.05
N LEU A 208 -9.89 44.85 15.99
CA LEU A 208 -9.79 45.53 17.28
C LEU A 208 -9.40 46.99 17.13
N GLN A 209 -8.41 47.30 16.27
CA GLN A 209 -8.04 48.69 15.97
C GLN A 209 -9.21 49.48 15.37
N TRP A 210 -10.00 48.86 14.50
CA TRP A 210 -11.20 49.48 13.94
C TRP A 210 -12.28 49.73 15.00
N VAL A 211 -12.52 48.76 15.90
CA VAL A 211 -13.48 48.90 17.01
C VAL A 211 -13.04 49.96 18.01
N GLU A 212 -11.77 49.99 18.39
CA GLU A 212 -11.20 51.04 19.26
C GLU A 212 -11.39 52.42 18.63
N TRP A 213 -11.01 52.58 17.35
CA TRP A 213 -11.20 53.82 16.61
C TRP A 213 -12.68 54.24 16.57
N PHE A 214 -13.59 53.30 16.35
CA PHE A 214 -15.03 53.55 16.37
C PHE A 214 -15.51 54.01 17.75
N LEU A 215 -15.18 53.27 18.82
CA LEU A 215 -15.61 53.58 20.19
C LEU A 215 -15.12 54.96 20.67
N PHE A 216 -13.86 55.29 20.39
CA PHE A 216 -13.29 56.59 20.76
C PHE A 216 -13.84 57.73 19.90
N SER A 217 -14.07 57.52 18.61
CA SER A 217 -14.63 58.55 17.71
C SER A 217 -16.07 58.91 18.08
N TYR A 218 -16.89 57.92 18.45
CA TYR A 218 -18.29 58.13 18.83
C TYR A 218 -18.51 58.39 20.32
N ARG A 219 -17.45 58.46 21.15
CA ARG A 219 -17.50 58.73 22.60
C ARG A 219 -18.51 57.85 23.37
N LEU A 220 -18.60 56.58 23.01
CA LEU A 220 -19.50 55.62 23.67
C LEU A 220 -19.01 55.22 25.08
N LEU A 221 -17.75 55.53 25.41
CA LEU A 221 -17.13 55.22 26.70
C LEU A 221 -16.66 56.51 27.38
N GLU A 222 -16.86 56.60 28.69
CA GLU A 222 -16.33 57.71 29.50
C GLU A 222 -14.80 57.61 29.58
N THR A 223 -14.09 58.51 28.92
CA THR A 223 -12.63 58.60 28.98
C THR A 223 -12.21 59.49 30.15
N ARG A 224 -11.45 58.95 31.10
CA ARG A 224 -10.80 59.74 32.17
C ARG A 224 -9.33 59.98 31.82
N VAL A 225 -8.90 61.24 31.86
CA VAL A 225 -7.47 61.59 31.78
C VAL A 225 -6.84 61.35 33.15
N VAL A 226 -5.91 60.40 33.25
CA VAL A 226 -5.05 60.22 34.41
C VAL A 226 -3.66 60.71 34.01
N SER A 227 -3.22 61.83 34.59
CA SER A 227 -1.86 62.34 34.42
C SER A 227 -0.97 61.82 35.55
N ASP A 228 0.08 61.05 35.23
CA ASP A 228 1.03 60.50 36.21
C ASP A 228 2.04 61.52 36.79
N PHE A 229 1.86 62.82 36.53
CA PHE A 229 2.73 63.85 37.09
C PHE A 229 2.37 64.13 38.56
N GLN A 230 3.15 63.58 39.50
CA GLN A 230 3.12 64.02 40.90
C GLN A 230 3.64 65.46 41.01
N PRO A 231 2.89 66.41 41.62
CA PRO A 231 3.39 67.76 41.83
C PRO A 231 4.51 67.75 42.87
N LYS A 232 5.70 68.20 42.45
CA LYS A 232 6.87 68.39 43.32
C LYS A 232 6.52 69.41 44.40
N LYS A 233 6.35 68.96 45.65
CA LYS A 233 6.14 69.83 46.81
C LYS A 233 7.36 70.75 46.97
N LEU A 234 7.20 72.03 46.64
CA LEU A 234 8.13 73.08 47.02
C LEU A 234 7.99 73.28 48.54
N ARG A 235 9.03 72.92 49.30
CA ARG A 235 9.20 73.34 50.69
C ARG A 235 9.81 74.74 50.65
N PHE A 236 9.06 75.73 51.14
CA PHE A 236 9.62 76.97 51.68
C PHE A 236 9.72 76.83 53.19
#